data_AF-K1XDQ2-F1
#
_entry.id   AF-K1XDQ2-F1
#
_cell.length_a   1.000
_cell.length_b   1.000
_cell.length_c   1.000
_cell.angle_alpha   90.00
_cell.angle_beta   90.00
_cell.angle_gamma   90.00
#
_symmetry.space_group_name_H-M   'P 1'
#
loop_
_entity.id
_entity.type
_entity.pdbx_description
1 polymer ?
#
loop_
_entity_poly.entity_id
_entity_poly.type
_entity_poly.pdbx_seq_one_letter_code
_entity_poly.pdbx_strand_id
1 'polypeptide(L)'
;MKFKDMLLPISLALLTTWGIQYWFFGDKRSVSQGSPTEFVAPKSKIEMRPLNKEIDFIDQNRISPEILTEVDTDLAKYTFSSDGASLERLEYKGNTVKQLAGLGSIFPVADTERENKFLLLAFDEKTPYYYSFISRKDNPESIELAYKYESNDSDFIVKKTFIVYKNQYKLDLRVEVEPKDGIQKNVETRLFFSSPLMVSLGKEDVISSVLFDNKDKFKKTALGLLNDAIGNYNPKLFGTDSKYFVHSMVGDKDGYAQRAYYKIVDGTKLVSILEGPSSSQVQSYRIEFYFGPKEEGALAAVDVRLEKTLDYSGLFSIISKFLLMVLKFLNNYLKNYGLAILVLTLIIRLLLMPFSIQADSGMKKRTEFQKKLDYIQKKYAQDKETLARERAELIKKHGMPGLSGCLPLLLQIPVFIALSNLLRSSIEMYHA
;
A
#
# COMPACT_ATOMS: atom_id res chain seq x y z
N MET A 1 22.18 16.67 42.75
CA MET A 1 22.19 16.55 41.28
C MET A 1 21.52 17.81 40.76
N LYS A 2 22.15 18.61 39.89
CA LYS A 2 21.48 19.81 39.37
C LYS A 2 20.38 19.36 38.41
N PHE A 3 19.20 19.96 38.49
CA PHE A 3 18.02 19.60 37.68
C PHE A 3 18.34 19.53 36.16
N LYS A 4 19.31 20.34 35.71
CA LYS A 4 19.81 20.37 34.33
C LYS A 4 20.49 19.07 33.87
N ASP A 5 21.11 18.31 34.78
CA ASP A 5 21.86 17.08 34.45
C ASP A 5 20.94 15.84 34.38
N MET A 6 19.73 15.92 34.95
CA MET A 6 18.69 14.88 34.84
C MET A 6 17.78 15.09 33.63
N LEU A 7 17.70 16.32 33.12
CA LEU A 7 16.81 16.69 32.03
C LEU A 7 17.12 15.93 30.73
N LEU A 8 18.40 15.78 30.39
CA LEU A 8 18.84 15.14 29.15
C LEU A 8 18.61 13.62 29.11
N PRO A 9 18.96 12.82 30.15
CA PRO A 9 18.65 11.40 30.16
C PRO A 9 17.15 11.11 30.31
N ILE A 10 16.39 11.94 31.03
CA ILE A 10 14.94 11.80 31.15
C ILE A 10 14.24 12.18 29.85
N SER A 11 14.68 13.25 29.17
CA SER A 11 14.13 13.61 27.86
C SER A 11 14.46 12.56 26.82
N LEU A 12 15.68 11.99 26.83
CA LEU A 12 16.05 10.92 25.92
C LEU A 12 15.26 9.64 26.22
N ALA A 13 15.10 9.27 27.49
CA ALA A 13 14.29 8.12 27.88
C ALA A 13 12.81 8.30 27.54
N LEU A 14 12.24 9.48 27.75
CA LEU A 14 10.87 9.80 27.36
C LEU A 14 10.72 9.83 25.83
N LEU A 15 11.68 10.38 25.10
CA LEU A 15 11.68 10.37 23.62
C LEU A 15 11.83 8.96 23.05
N THR A 16 12.67 8.11 23.64
CA THR A 16 12.82 6.72 23.20
C THR A 16 11.60 5.90 23.58
N THR A 17 11.03 6.11 24.77
CA THR A 17 9.83 5.38 25.21
C THR A 17 8.61 5.83 24.43
N TRP A 18 8.43 7.14 24.23
CA TRP A 18 7.40 7.70 23.37
C TRP A 18 7.59 7.28 21.91
N GLY A 19 8.83 7.30 21.39
CA GLY A 19 9.14 6.83 20.04
C GLY A 19 8.87 5.34 19.85
N ILE A 20 9.29 4.48 20.78
CA ILE A 20 8.99 3.04 20.73
C ILE A 20 7.50 2.77 20.91
N GLN A 21 6.84 3.46 21.83
CA GLN A 21 5.42 3.27 22.10
C GLN A 21 4.53 3.84 20.99
N TYR A 22 4.94 4.91 20.31
CA TYR A 22 4.27 5.46 19.12
C TYR A 22 4.54 4.62 17.86
N TRP A 23 5.71 3.99 17.74
CA TRP A 23 6.15 3.37 16.49
C TRP A 23 6.05 1.83 16.47
N PHE A 24 6.20 1.15 17.61
CA PHE A 24 6.00 -0.30 17.75
C PHE A 24 4.67 -0.68 18.42
N PHE A 25 4.15 0.18 19.30
CA PHE A 25 2.89 -0.04 20.02
C PHE A 25 1.81 1.01 19.73
N GLY A 26 2.04 1.86 18.72
CA GLY A 26 1.10 2.90 18.29
C GLY A 26 -0.19 2.25 17.81
N ASP A 27 -1.22 2.39 18.63
CA ASP A 27 -2.58 1.86 18.51
C ASP A 27 -2.74 0.35 18.28
N LYS A 28 -2.33 -0.44 19.29
CA LYS A 28 -2.96 -1.75 19.58
C LYS A 28 -3.94 -1.71 20.76
N ARG A 29 -4.50 -0.54 21.07
CA ARG A 29 -5.61 -0.39 22.03
C ARG A 29 -6.65 0.58 21.48
N SER A 30 -7.50 0.10 20.58
CA SER A 30 -8.92 0.47 20.60
C SER A 30 -9.69 -0.75 21.09
N VAL A 31 -9.55 -1.06 22.39
CA VAL A 31 -10.64 -1.74 23.09
C VAL A 31 -11.83 -0.80 22.95
N SER A 32 -12.94 -1.31 22.41
CA SER A 32 -14.19 -0.60 22.25
C SER A 32 -14.64 -0.02 23.60
N GLN A 33 -14.33 1.23 23.85
CA GLN A 33 -15.22 2.12 24.57
C GLN A 33 -15.62 3.17 23.56
N GLY A 34 -16.90 3.13 23.18
CA GLY A 34 -17.48 4.07 22.25
C GLY A 34 -17.15 5.49 22.69
N SER A 35 -16.25 6.14 21.95
CA SER A 35 -16.21 7.59 21.92
C SER A 35 -17.55 8.01 21.32
N PRO A 36 -18.27 8.97 21.91
CA PRO A 36 -19.44 9.51 21.25
C PRO A 36 -18.94 10.05 19.92
N THR A 37 -19.44 9.47 18.83
CA THR A 37 -19.28 10.05 17.50
C THR A 37 -19.72 11.49 17.63
N GLU A 38 -18.76 12.41 17.70
CA GLU A 38 -19.05 13.83 17.66
C GLU A 38 -19.75 14.03 16.32
N PHE A 39 -21.06 14.24 16.39
CA PHE A 39 -21.93 14.32 15.23
C PHE A 39 -21.52 15.58 14.46
N VAL A 40 -20.59 15.41 13.52
CA VAL A 40 -20.27 16.44 12.55
C VAL A 40 -21.35 16.34 11.48
N ALA A 41 -22.28 17.28 11.50
CA ALA A 41 -23.34 17.34 10.51
C ALA A 41 -22.72 17.37 9.10
N PRO A 42 -23.20 16.50 8.17
CA PRO A 42 -22.67 16.42 6.83
C PRO A 42 -22.80 17.78 6.14
N LYS A 43 -21.69 18.26 5.56
CA LYS A 43 -21.58 19.61 5.00
C LYS A 43 -22.11 19.71 3.58
N SER A 44 -22.40 18.57 2.94
CA SER A 44 -22.86 18.49 1.55
C SER A 44 -23.96 17.43 1.35
N LYS A 45 -24.81 17.61 0.33
CA LYS A 45 -25.87 16.64 -0.04
C LYS A 45 -25.32 15.28 -0.46
N ILE A 46 -24.07 15.21 -0.93
CA ILE A 46 -23.41 13.96 -1.35
C ILE A 46 -23.04 13.11 -0.12
N GLU A 47 -22.72 13.75 1.02
CA GLU A 47 -22.38 13.07 2.26
C GLU A 47 -23.56 12.33 2.92
N MET A 48 -24.80 12.68 2.58
CA MET A 48 -26.00 12.05 3.11
C MET A 48 -26.48 10.85 2.28
N ARG A 49 -25.92 10.62 1.08
CA ARG A 49 -26.32 9.49 0.24
C ARG A 49 -25.70 8.20 0.75
N PRO A 50 -26.47 7.09 0.87
CA PRO A 50 -25.89 5.80 1.20
C PRO A 50 -24.81 5.40 0.17
N LEU A 51 -23.84 4.61 0.61
CA LEU A 51 -22.82 4.05 -0.29
C LEU A 51 -23.46 2.88 -1.05
N ASN A 52 -23.54 2.99 -2.37
CA ASN A 52 -24.12 1.93 -3.19
C ASN A 52 -23.03 0.94 -3.61
N LYS A 53 -23.08 -0.27 -3.06
CA LYS A 53 -22.09 -1.34 -3.29
C LYS A 53 -22.60 -2.44 -4.22
N GLU A 54 -23.89 -2.40 -4.56
CA GLU A 54 -24.54 -3.43 -5.35
C GLU A 54 -24.58 -3.06 -6.84
N ILE A 55 -24.63 -4.09 -7.69
CA ILE A 55 -24.64 -3.97 -9.14
C ILE A 55 -25.85 -4.73 -9.67
N ASP A 56 -26.82 -3.98 -10.17
CA ASP A 56 -27.95 -4.54 -10.90
C ASP A 56 -27.63 -4.57 -12.39
N PHE A 57 -27.74 -5.73 -13.02
CA PHE A 57 -27.48 -5.90 -14.45
C PHE A 57 -28.76 -5.78 -15.29
N ILE A 58 -28.60 -5.33 -16.53
CA ILE A 58 -29.65 -5.43 -17.57
C ILE A 58 -29.88 -6.92 -17.86
N ASP A 59 -31.15 -7.33 -17.84
CA ASP A 59 -31.55 -8.68 -18.20
C ASP A 59 -31.66 -8.76 -19.73
N GLN A 60 -30.50 -8.94 -20.38
CA GLN A 60 -30.36 -8.96 -21.83
C GLN A 60 -29.79 -10.29 -22.31
N ASN A 61 -30.31 -10.79 -23.43
CA ASN A 61 -29.75 -11.95 -24.10
C ASN A 61 -28.38 -11.61 -24.69
N ARG A 62 -27.44 -12.55 -24.59
CA ARG A 62 -26.11 -12.39 -25.19
C ARG A 62 -26.23 -12.33 -26.71
N ILE A 63 -25.76 -11.22 -27.30
CA ILE A 63 -25.84 -10.97 -28.75
C ILE A 63 -24.65 -11.61 -29.49
N SER A 64 -23.47 -11.67 -28.86
CA SER A 64 -22.24 -12.22 -29.42
C SER A 64 -21.46 -13.03 -28.38
N PRO A 65 -20.66 -14.04 -28.78
CA PRO A 65 -19.77 -14.73 -27.86
C PRO A 65 -18.75 -13.77 -27.23
N GLU A 66 -18.22 -14.16 -26.08
CA GLU A 66 -17.14 -13.43 -25.41
C GLU A 66 -15.91 -13.39 -26.29
N ILE A 67 -15.35 -12.20 -26.47
CA ILE A 67 -14.09 -11.98 -27.18
C ILE A 67 -13.02 -11.64 -26.15
N LEU A 68 -12.07 -12.54 -25.98
CA LEU A 68 -10.88 -12.31 -25.19
C LEU A 68 -9.80 -11.68 -26.07
N THR A 69 -9.31 -10.50 -25.68
CA THR A 69 -8.27 -9.77 -26.38
C THR A 69 -7.00 -9.74 -25.54
N GLU A 70 -5.93 -10.35 -26.03
CA GLU A 70 -4.64 -10.35 -25.37
C GLU A 70 -3.77 -9.17 -25.83
N VAL A 71 -3.19 -8.46 -24.86
CA VAL A 71 -2.24 -7.39 -25.04
C VAL A 71 -0.95 -7.80 -24.35
N ASP A 72 0.08 -8.05 -25.16
CA ASP A 72 1.39 -8.43 -24.68
C ASP A 72 2.34 -7.22 -24.71
N THR A 73 2.89 -6.87 -23.55
CA THR A 73 3.83 -5.75 -23.38
C THR A 73 5.21 -6.26 -22.95
N ASP A 74 6.18 -5.37 -22.79
CA ASP A 74 7.51 -5.77 -22.33
C ASP A 74 7.49 -6.24 -20.86
N LEU A 75 6.55 -5.72 -20.07
CA LEU A 75 6.49 -5.92 -18.62
C LEU A 75 5.38 -6.86 -18.14
N ALA A 76 4.30 -7.02 -18.90
CA ALA A 76 3.13 -7.80 -18.50
C ALA A 76 2.25 -8.24 -19.69
N LYS A 77 1.47 -9.28 -19.48
CA LYS A 77 0.41 -9.74 -20.38
C LYS A 77 -0.95 -9.41 -19.77
N TYR A 78 -1.77 -8.70 -20.53
CA TYR A 78 -3.13 -8.30 -20.16
C TYR A 78 -4.13 -9.09 -21.02
N THR A 79 -5.18 -9.63 -20.41
CA THR A 79 -6.29 -10.26 -21.12
C THR A 79 -7.56 -9.48 -20.82
N PHE A 80 -8.13 -8.85 -21.83
CA PHE A 80 -9.39 -8.12 -21.74
C PHE A 80 -10.54 -8.98 -22.24
N SER A 81 -11.73 -8.77 -21.70
CA SER A 81 -12.96 -9.40 -22.18
C SER A 81 -13.96 -8.36 -22.68
N SER A 82 -14.68 -8.72 -23.74
CA SER A 82 -15.88 -8.00 -24.16
C SER A 82 -17.00 -8.08 -23.11
N ASP A 83 -17.00 -9.09 -22.25
CA ASP A 83 -17.89 -9.16 -21.10
C ASP A 83 -17.43 -8.16 -20.02
N GLY A 84 -18.33 -7.29 -19.60
CA GLY A 84 -18.08 -6.13 -18.74
C GLY A 84 -17.17 -5.07 -19.38
N ALA A 85 -16.69 -5.28 -20.61
CA ALA A 85 -15.55 -4.57 -21.20
C ALA A 85 -14.45 -4.42 -20.14
N SER A 86 -13.91 -5.53 -19.66
CA SER A 86 -13.18 -5.62 -18.38
C SER A 86 -11.80 -6.24 -18.55
N LEU A 87 -10.95 -6.10 -17.53
CA LEU A 87 -9.63 -6.73 -17.49
C LEU A 87 -9.73 -8.08 -16.74
N GLU A 88 -9.69 -9.19 -17.47
CA GLU A 88 -9.84 -10.54 -16.89
C GLU A 88 -8.57 -11.06 -16.23
N ARG A 89 -7.42 -10.68 -16.79
CA ARG A 89 -6.14 -11.25 -16.36
C ARG A 89 -5.03 -10.25 -16.53
N LEU A 90 -4.15 -10.23 -15.54
CA LEU A 90 -2.91 -9.48 -15.55
C LEU A 90 -1.80 -10.36 -15.00
N GLU A 91 -0.88 -10.75 -15.87
CA GLU A 91 0.29 -11.58 -15.56
C GLU A 91 1.57 -10.79 -15.81
N TYR A 92 2.47 -10.75 -14.83
CA TYR A 92 3.69 -9.97 -14.93
C TYR A 92 4.83 -10.79 -15.56
N LYS A 93 5.60 -10.17 -16.45
CA LYS A 93 6.82 -10.74 -17.02
C LYS A 93 7.98 -10.41 -16.11
N GLY A 94 8.72 -11.43 -15.65
CA GLY A 94 9.91 -11.25 -14.83
C GLY A 94 11.17 -11.05 -15.68
N ASN A 95 12.05 -10.12 -15.27
CA ASN A 95 13.31 -9.85 -15.98
C ASN A 95 14.46 -10.83 -15.68
N THR A 96 14.37 -11.72 -14.68
CA THR A 96 15.56 -12.51 -14.28
C THR A 96 15.33 -13.96 -13.85
N VAL A 97 14.10 -14.50 -13.85
CA VAL A 97 13.92 -15.92 -13.55
C VAL A 97 12.78 -16.50 -14.38
N LYS A 98 13.12 -17.52 -15.19
CA LYS A 98 12.22 -18.42 -15.94
C LYS A 98 11.14 -19.12 -15.07
N GLN A 99 11.03 -18.81 -13.77
CA GLN A 99 10.09 -19.39 -12.82
C GLN A 99 8.96 -18.45 -12.37
N LEU A 100 8.92 -17.20 -12.81
CA LEU A 100 7.80 -16.28 -12.52
C LEU A 100 6.61 -16.43 -13.48
N ALA A 101 6.63 -17.43 -14.36
CA ALA A 101 5.46 -17.80 -15.17
C ALA A 101 4.31 -18.19 -14.22
N GLY A 102 3.36 -17.28 -14.01
CA GLY A 102 2.19 -17.49 -13.16
C GLY A 102 1.96 -16.45 -12.05
N LEU A 103 2.82 -15.42 -11.90
CA LEU A 103 2.52 -14.29 -11.01
C LEU A 103 1.54 -13.34 -11.70
N GLY A 104 0.26 -13.59 -11.50
CA GLY A 104 -0.80 -12.62 -11.76
C GLY A 104 -1.21 -11.89 -10.49
N SER A 105 -1.75 -10.67 -10.65
CA SER A 105 -2.49 -9.99 -9.58
C SER A 105 -3.99 -9.91 -9.89
N ILE A 106 -4.36 -10.24 -11.13
CA ILE A 106 -5.74 -10.37 -11.60
C ILE A 106 -5.82 -11.71 -12.30
N PHE A 107 -6.70 -12.57 -11.82
CA PHE A 107 -6.92 -13.90 -12.36
C PHE A 107 -8.39 -14.02 -12.76
N PRO A 108 -8.71 -14.88 -13.74
CA PRO A 108 -10.09 -15.25 -13.99
C PRO A 108 -10.65 -15.77 -12.67
N VAL A 109 -11.70 -15.10 -12.21
CA VAL A 109 -12.34 -15.48 -10.96
C VAL A 109 -12.95 -16.86 -11.21
N ALA A 110 -12.61 -17.86 -10.39
CA ALA A 110 -13.30 -19.16 -10.43
C ALA A 110 -14.80 -19.00 -10.10
N ASP A 111 -15.12 -17.89 -9.43
CA ASP A 111 -16.45 -17.35 -9.24
C ASP A 111 -16.95 -16.74 -10.56
N THR A 112 -17.99 -17.34 -11.13
CA THR A 112 -18.59 -16.93 -12.40
C THR A 112 -19.48 -15.69 -12.28
N GLU A 113 -19.47 -15.04 -11.12
CA GLU A 113 -20.29 -13.88 -10.82
C GLU A 113 -19.87 -12.65 -11.61
N ARG A 114 -20.86 -12.06 -12.30
CA ARG A 114 -20.68 -10.91 -13.19
C ARG A 114 -20.14 -9.67 -12.47
N GLU A 115 -20.41 -9.52 -11.17
CA GLU A 115 -20.00 -8.36 -10.38
C GLU A 115 -18.50 -8.32 -10.06
N ASN A 116 -17.82 -9.46 -10.13
CA ASN A 116 -16.41 -9.57 -9.77
C ASN A 116 -15.44 -9.17 -10.90
N LYS A 117 -15.96 -8.67 -12.03
CA LYS A 117 -15.15 -8.21 -13.17
C LYS A 117 -14.33 -6.97 -12.81
N PHE A 118 -13.07 -6.95 -13.25
CA PHE A 118 -12.15 -5.85 -12.96
C PHE A 118 -12.37 -4.65 -13.89
N LEU A 119 -12.34 -3.42 -13.34
CA LEU A 119 -12.70 -2.20 -14.05
C LEU A 119 -14.12 -2.23 -14.63
N LEU A 120 -15.05 -2.91 -13.94
CA LEU A 120 -16.45 -2.93 -14.31
C LEU A 120 -17.08 -1.55 -14.06
N LEU A 121 -17.82 -1.06 -15.05
CA LEU A 121 -18.55 0.21 -14.96
C LEU A 121 -20.03 -0.12 -14.67
N ALA A 122 -20.47 0.11 -13.43
CA ALA A 122 -21.84 -0.06 -13.01
C ALA A 122 -22.62 1.25 -13.15
N PHE A 123 -23.93 1.11 -13.35
CA PHE A 123 -24.89 2.21 -13.38
C PHE A 123 -25.77 2.11 -12.13
N ASP A 124 -26.39 3.21 -11.72
CA ASP A 124 -27.25 3.21 -10.53
C ASP A 124 -28.55 2.42 -10.70
N GLU A 125 -29.03 2.23 -11.92
CA GLU A 125 -30.23 1.42 -12.18
C GLU A 125 -29.92 0.06 -12.80
N LYS A 126 -29.48 0.04 -14.06
CA LYS A 126 -29.27 -1.19 -14.82
C LYS A 126 -27.97 -1.12 -15.59
N THR A 127 -27.06 -2.01 -15.24
CA THR A 127 -25.69 -2.06 -15.74
C THR A 127 -25.60 -2.92 -17.00
N PRO A 128 -25.06 -2.38 -18.11
CA PRO A 128 -24.78 -3.18 -19.28
C PRO A 128 -23.61 -4.12 -19.03
N TYR A 129 -23.74 -5.36 -19.50
CA TYR A 129 -22.72 -6.38 -19.31
C TYR A 129 -22.05 -6.83 -20.61
N TYR A 130 -22.78 -6.97 -21.71
CA TYR A 130 -22.21 -7.46 -22.98
C TYR A 130 -21.81 -6.29 -23.87
N TYR A 131 -20.52 -6.03 -24.04
CA TYR A 131 -19.99 -5.02 -24.95
C TYR A 131 -19.55 -5.65 -26.26
N SER A 132 -19.55 -4.87 -27.34
CA SER A 132 -18.91 -5.24 -28.60
C SER A 132 -17.50 -4.69 -28.65
N PHE A 133 -16.54 -5.51 -29.08
CA PHE A 133 -15.19 -5.05 -29.39
C PHE A 133 -15.19 -4.23 -30.68
N ILE A 134 -14.63 -3.01 -30.63
CA ILE A 134 -14.69 -2.04 -31.74
C ILE A 134 -13.38 -1.96 -32.50
N SER A 135 -12.27 -1.81 -31.80
CA SER A 135 -10.97 -1.62 -32.46
C SER A 135 -9.81 -1.88 -31.51
N ARG A 136 -8.69 -2.30 -32.10
CA ARG A 136 -7.36 -2.26 -31.51
C ARG A 136 -6.48 -1.29 -32.31
N LYS A 137 -5.75 -0.42 -31.62
CA LYS A 137 -4.72 0.43 -32.22
C LYS A 137 -3.40 0.22 -31.50
N ASP A 138 -2.41 -0.30 -32.21
CA ASP A 138 -1.07 -0.48 -31.69
C ASP A 138 -0.23 0.77 -32.03
N ASN A 139 -0.07 1.67 -31.06
CA ASN A 139 0.82 2.82 -31.17
C ASN A 139 2.25 2.42 -30.78
N PRO A 140 3.29 3.25 -31.02
CA PRO A 140 4.66 2.95 -30.60
C PRO A 140 4.78 2.68 -29.09
N GLU A 141 4.23 3.55 -28.25
CA GLU A 141 4.36 3.51 -26.78
C GLU A 141 3.20 2.81 -26.06
N SER A 142 2.05 2.65 -26.71
CA SER A 142 0.82 2.15 -26.09
C SER A 142 -0.04 1.32 -27.03
N ILE A 143 -0.96 0.55 -26.48
CA ILE A 143 -1.96 -0.24 -27.20
C ILE A 143 -3.33 0.20 -26.71
N GLU A 144 -4.21 0.63 -27.63
CA GLU A 144 -5.56 1.06 -27.32
C GLU A 144 -6.58 0.00 -27.72
N LEU A 145 -7.47 -0.37 -26.81
CA LEU A 145 -8.61 -1.26 -27.05
C LEU A 145 -9.91 -0.54 -26.77
N ALA A 146 -10.83 -0.52 -27.74
CA ALA A 146 -12.13 0.12 -27.60
C ALA A 146 -13.26 -0.90 -27.59
N TYR A 147 -14.19 -0.72 -26.65
CA TYR A 147 -15.41 -1.50 -26.48
C TYR A 147 -16.61 -0.56 -26.46
N LYS A 148 -17.73 -0.97 -27.07
CA LYS A 148 -18.97 -0.18 -27.08
C LYS A 148 -20.13 -1.04 -26.63
N TYR A 149 -20.98 -0.47 -25.80
CA TYR A 149 -22.31 -0.97 -25.51
C TYR A 149 -23.33 -0.07 -26.18
N GLU A 150 -24.24 -0.69 -26.93
CA GLU A 150 -25.36 -0.04 -27.59
C GLU A 150 -26.50 -1.05 -27.69
N SER A 151 -27.62 -0.77 -27.02
CA SER A 151 -28.82 -1.62 -27.07
C SER A 151 -30.05 -0.75 -27.23
N ASN A 152 -31.06 -1.22 -27.97
CA ASN A 152 -32.33 -0.52 -28.14
C ASN A 152 -33.07 -0.30 -26.82
N ASP A 153 -32.90 -1.21 -25.86
CA ASP A 153 -33.57 -1.17 -24.55
C ASP A 153 -32.85 -0.29 -23.52
N SER A 154 -31.76 0.38 -23.93
CA SER A 154 -30.97 1.27 -23.08
C SER A 154 -31.07 2.73 -23.51
N ASP A 155 -31.07 3.61 -22.52
CA ASP A 155 -31.18 5.06 -22.66
C ASP A 155 -29.84 5.74 -23.04
N PHE A 156 -28.75 4.97 -23.06
CA PHE A 156 -27.40 5.47 -23.18
C PHE A 156 -26.53 4.54 -24.02
N ILE A 157 -25.49 5.13 -24.62
CA ILE A 157 -24.41 4.45 -25.30
C ILE A 157 -23.18 4.57 -24.40
N VAL A 158 -22.48 3.46 -24.18
CA VAL A 158 -21.25 3.46 -23.39
C VAL A 158 -20.10 3.06 -24.27
N LYS A 159 -18.99 3.77 -24.17
CA LYS A 159 -17.75 3.39 -24.82
C LYS A 159 -16.61 3.42 -23.81
N LYS A 160 -15.90 2.30 -23.71
CA LYS A 160 -14.73 2.12 -22.85
C LYS A 160 -13.50 1.95 -23.73
N THR A 161 -12.51 2.80 -23.53
CA THR A 161 -11.22 2.70 -24.23
C THR A 161 -10.12 2.48 -23.21
N PHE A 162 -9.47 1.32 -23.28
CA PHE A 162 -8.30 0.98 -22.48
C PHE A 162 -7.04 1.39 -23.22
N ILE A 163 -6.13 2.08 -22.53
CA ILE A 163 -4.82 2.48 -23.06
C ILE A 163 -3.77 1.82 -22.19
N VAL A 164 -3.12 0.79 -22.74
CA VAL A 164 -2.07 0.02 -22.05
C VAL A 164 -0.70 0.51 -22.52
N TYR A 165 0.15 0.94 -21.60
CA TYR A 165 1.50 1.40 -21.94
C TYR A 165 2.47 0.22 -22.00
N LYS A 166 3.35 0.17 -23.00
CA LYS A 166 4.22 -0.99 -23.23
C LYS A 166 5.36 -1.12 -22.22
N ASN A 167 5.83 0.03 -21.71
CA ASN A 167 7.03 0.15 -20.87
C ASN A 167 6.73 0.53 -19.41
N GLN A 168 5.46 0.53 -19.01
CA GLN A 168 5.04 0.92 -17.66
C GLN A 168 3.83 0.08 -17.23
N TYR A 169 3.68 -0.17 -15.93
CA TYR A 169 2.48 -0.80 -15.35
C TYR A 169 1.28 0.17 -15.23
N LYS A 170 1.20 1.12 -16.18
CA LYS A 170 0.16 2.13 -16.26
C LYS A 170 -0.94 1.66 -17.22
N LEU A 171 -2.19 1.87 -16.82
CA LEU A 171 -3.37 1.63 -17.65
C LEU A 171 -4.31 2.81 -17.50
N ASP A 172 -4.63 3.47 -18.62
CA ASP A 172 -5.67 4.51 -18.61
C ASP A 172 -6.99 3.92 -19.12
N LEU A 173 -8.08 4.27 -18.46
CA LEU A 173 -9.43 3.97 -18.89
C LEU A 173 -10.12 5.27 -19.26
N ARG A 174 -10.51 5.39 -20.53
CA ARG A 174 -11.45 6.41 -20.98
C ARG A 174 -12.87 5.85 -20.99
N VAL A 175 -13.77 6.50 -20.27
CA VAL A 175 -15.19 6.18 -20.24
C VAL A 175 -15.95 7.31 -20.90
N GLU A 176 -16.66 6.99 -21.98
CA GLU A 176 -17.59 7.89 -22.67
C GLU A 176 -19.01 7.37 -22.44
N VAL A 177 -19.88 8.21 -21.87
CA VAL A 177 -21.31 7.92 -21.68
C VAL A 177 -22.11 8.97 -22.44
N GLU A 178 -22.85 8.52 -23.44
CA GLU A 178 -23.67 9.36 -24.29
C GLU A 178 -25.15 9.02 -24.09
N PRO A 179 -25.99 9.93 -23.59
CA PRO A 179 -27.44 9.72 -23.58
C PRO A 179 -27.96 9.69 -25.03
N LYS A 180 -28.94 8.83 -25.31
CA LYS A 180 -29.57 8.81 -26.63
C LYS A 180 -30.47 10.02 -26.84
N ASP A 181 -30.62 10.42 -28.10
CA ASP A 181 -31.41 11.58 -28.50
C ASP A 181 -32.82 11.58 -27.88
N GLY A 182 -33.16 12.68 -27.21
CA GLY A 182 -34.47 12.89 -26.57
C GLY A 182 -34.58 12.41 -25.12
N ILE A 183 -33.55 11.77 -24.55
CA ILE A 183 -33.58 11.27 -23.18
C ILE A 183 -32.81 12.22 -22.25
N GLN A 184 -33.52 12.92 -21.36
CA GLN A 184 -32.95 13.80 -20.33
C GLN A 184 -32.92 13.10 -18.97
N LYS A 185 -32.30 11.93 -18.90
CA LYS A 185 -32.14 11.19 -17.64
C LYS A 185 -30.74 11.44 -17.09
N ASN A 186 -30.66 11.77 -15.81
CA ASN A 186 -29.37 11.85 -15.13
C ASN A 186 -28.83 10.45 -14.93
N VAL A 187 -27.62 10.22 -15.42
CA VAL A 187 -26.91 8.96 -15.29
C VAL A 187 -25.75 9.17 -14.34
N GLU A 188 -25.63 8.27 -13.37
CA GLU A 188 -24.52 8.18 -12.44
C GLU A 188 -23.87 6.80 -12.59
N THR A 189 -22.54 6.78 -12.56
CA THR A 189 -21.75 5.58 -12.83
C THR A 189 -20.75 5.32 -11.71
N ARG A 190 -20.43 4.04 -11.50
CA ARG A 190 -19.52 3.57 -10.45
C ARG A 190 -18.51 2.62 -11.08
N LEU A 191 -17.23 2.86 -10.88
CA LEU A 191 -16.15 2.03 -11.42
C LEU A 191 -15.56 1.14 -10.33
N PHE A 192 -15.51 -0.16 -10.56
CA PHE A 192 -15.10 -1.18 -9.58
C PHE A 192 -13.77 -1.80 -9.99
N PHE A 193 -12.81 -1.89 -9.07
CA PHE A 193 -11.57 -2.65 -9.26
C PHE A 193 -11.11 -3.28 -7.95
N SER A 194 -10.70 -4.54 -8.02
CA SER A 194 -10.39 -5.34 -6.83
C SER A 194 -8.93 -5.21 -6.38
N SER A 195 -8.69 -5.59 -5.14
CA SER A 195 -7.35 -5.69 -4.58
C SER A 195 -6.50 -6.72 -5.31
N PRO A 196 -5.17 -6.53 -5.36
CA PRO A 196 -4.27 -7.54 -5.93
C PRO A 196 -4.51 -8.90 -5.28
N LEU A 197 -4.68 -9.94 -6.09
CA LEU A 197 -4.86 -11.31 -5.62
C LEU A 197 -3.56 -12.10 -5.85
N MET A 198 -3.01 -12.70 -4.79
CA MET A 198 -1.94 -13.70 -4.92
C MET A 198 -2.39 -15.06 -4.40
N VAL A 199 -2.76 -15.95 -5.32
CA VAL A 199 -3.25 -17.30 -5.01
C VAL A 199 -2.26 -18.08 -4.13
N SER A 200 -0.96 -17.87 -4.34
CA SER A 200 0.11 -18.60 -3.64
C SER A 200 0.35 -18.17 -2.19
N LEU A 201 -0.22 -17.06 -1.72
CA LEU A 201 -0.07 -16.57 -0.33
C LEU A 201 -1.26 -16.92 0.57
N GLY A 202 -2.37 -17.41 0.01
CA GLY A 202 -3.55 -17.80 0.79
C GLY A 202 -4.06 -16.70 1.72
N LYS A 203 -4.40 -17.07 2.97
CA LYS A 203 -4.95 -16.15 3.99
C LYS A 203 -3.90 -15.24 4.66
N GLU A 204 -2.62 -15.38 4.31
CA GLU A 204 -1.54 -14.58 4.91
C GLU A 204 -1.26 -13.28 4.16
N ASP A 205 -1.89 -13.05 3.01
CA ASP A 205 -1.74 -11.79 2.29
C ASP A 205 -2.46 -10.66 3.03
N VAL A 206 -1.69 -9.68 3.50
CA VAL A 206 -2.23 -8.53 4.23
C VAL A 206 -2.63 -7.47 3.21
N ILE A 207 -3.91 -7.46 2.87
CA ILE A 207 -4.49 -6.43 2.01
C ILE A 207 -4.72 -5.16 2.83
N SER A 208 -4.31 -4.01 2.29
CA SER A 208 -4.60 -2.70 2.87
C SER A 208 -5.22 -1.77 1.84
N SER A 209 -6.07 -0.87 2.33
CA SER A 209 -6.51 0.31 1.59
C SER A 209 -5.37 1.32 1.47
N VAL A 210 -5.32 2.01 0.34
CA VAL A 210 -4.38 3.10 0.05
C VAL A 210 -5.19 4.32 -0.39
N LEU A 211 -4.99 5.44 0.31
CA LEU A 211 -5.68 6.70 0.05
C LEU A 211 -4.70 7.86 0.11
N PHE A 212 -4.81 8.77 -0.86
CA PHE A 212 -4.27 10.12 -0.77
C PHE A 212 -5.42 11.10 -0.91
N ASP A 213 -5.76 11.76 0.20
CA ASP A 213 -6.94 12.62 0.26
C ASP A 213 -6.73 13.96 -0.48
N ASN A 214 -7.79 14.74 -0.58
CA ASN A 214 -7.76 16.07 -1.18
C ASN A 214 -6.91 17.10 -0.40
N LYS A 215 -6.51 16.78 0.85
CA LYS A 215 -5.64 17.59 1.72
C LYS A 215 -4.18 17.12 1.69
N ASP A 216 -3.82 16.32 0.70
CA ASP A 216 -2.48 15.79 0.47
C ASP A 216 -1.96 14.85 1.58
N LYS A 217 -2.85 14.21 2.33
CA LYS A 217 -2.51 13.22 3.35
C LYS A 217 -2.62 11.81 2.81
N PHE A 218 -1.55 11.05 2.98
CA PHE A 218 -1.51 9.62 2.70
C PHE A 218 -2.00 8.83 3.91
N LYS A 219 -2.91 7.88 3.68
CA LYS A 219 -3.40 6.93 4.67
C LYS A 219 -3.38 5.52 4.10
N LYS A 220 -2.77 4.60 4.85
CA LYS A 220 -2.83 3.15 4.60
C LYS A 220 -3.53 2.48 5.76
N THR A 221 -4.57 1.70 5.49
CA THR A 221 -5.37 1.03 6.54
C THR A 221 -5.54 -0.45 6.18
N ALA A 222 -5.10 -1.34 7.06
CA ALA A 222 -5.27 -2.79 6.89
C ALA A 222 -6.77 -3.16 6.82
N LEU A 223 -7.11 -4.21 6.06
CA LEU A 223 -8.48 -4.67 5.85
C LEU A 223 -9.28 -4.80 7.16
N GLY A 224 -8.70 -5.44 8.19
CA GLY A 224 -9.38 -5.66 9.47
C GLY A 224 -9.66 -4.41 10.32
N LEU A 225 -9.06 -3.26 9.96
CA LEU A 225 -9.27 -1.97 10.63
C LEU A 225 -10.04 -0.98 9.75
N LEU A 226 -10.42 -1.41 8.53
CA LEU A 226 -11.07 -0.55 7.57
C LEU A 226 -12.54 -0.35 7.95
N ASN A 227 -12.98 0.91 7.96
CA ASN A 227 -14.40 1.24 8.00
C ASN A 227 -14.89 1.47 6.57
N ASP A 228 -15.66 0.51 6.06
CA ASP A 228 -16.20 0.50 4.71
C ASP A 228 -17.55 1.24 4.58
N ALA A 229 -18.02 1.89 5.65
CA ALA A 229 -19.19 2.77 5.65
C ALA A 229 -18.82 4.24 5.32
N ILE A 230 -17.53 4.56 5.19
CA ILE A 230 -17.05 5.93 4.96
C ILE A 230 -16.62 6.11 3.50
N GLY A 231 -17.23 7.10 2.84
CA GLY A 231 -16.80 7.61 1.55
C GLY A 231 -15.70 8.66 1.66
N ASN A 232 -14.75 8.64 0.74
CA ASN A 232 -13.66 9.61 0.60
C ASN A 232 -13.95 10.50 -0.60
N TYR A 233 -13.88 11.82 -0.42
CA TYR A 233 -14.28 12.77 -1.47
C TYR A 233 -13.10 13.26 -2.28
N ASN A 234 -13.23 13.24 -3.60
CA ASN A 234 -12.23 13.72 -4.55
C ASN A 234 -10.80 13.24 -4.21
N PRO A 235 -10.58 11.92 -4.05
CA PRO A 235 -9.26 11.40 -3.71
C PRO A 235 -8.28 11.66 -4.86
N LYS A 236 -7.05 12.05 -4.53
CA LYS A 236 -6.00 12.24 -5.54
C LYS A 236 -5.31 10.92 -5.93
N LEU A 237 -5.44 9.90 -5.08
CA LEU A 237 -5.00 8.52 -5.28
C LEU A 237 -5.88 7.63 -4.41
N PHE A 238 -6.41 6.56 -4.98
CA PHE A 238 -7.31 5.65 -4.27
C PHE A 238 -7.15 4.23 -4.78
N GLY A 239 -6.98 3.28 -3.88
CA GLY A 239 -6.84 1.89 -4.25
C GLY A 239 -6.50 1.00 -3.08
N THR A 240 -5.78 -0.07 -3.37
CA THR A 240 -5.39 -1.10 -2.41
C THR A 240 -3.99 -1.59 -2.73
N ASP A 241 -3.30 -2.08 -1.70
CA ASP A 241 -2.05 -2.80 -1.85
C ASP A 241 -2.10 -4.14 -1.13
N SER A 242 -1.30 -5.05 -1.64
CA SER A 242 -0.95 -6.30 -0.98
C SER A 242 0.52 -6.24 -0.54
N LYS A 243 1.06 -7.38 -0.13
CA LYS A 243 2.49 -7.48 0.19
C LYS A 243 3.39 -7.05 -0.97
N TYR A 244 3.05 -7.43 -2.21
CA TYR A 244 3.94 -7.27 -3.37
C TYR A 244 3.40 -6.36 -4.47
N PHE A 245 2.10 -6.10 -4.51
CA PHE A 245 1.45 -5.39 -5.61
C PHE A 245 0.61 -4.22 -5.11
N VAL A 246 0.38 -3.24 -5.98
CA VAL A 246 -0.53 -2.12 -5.75
C VAL A 246 -1.49 -2.05 -6.93
N HIS A 247 -2.79 -1.96 -6.62
CA HIS A 247 -3.83 -1.59 -7.57
C HIS A 247 -4.44 -0.27 -7.14
N SER A 248 -4.20 0.80 -7.89
CA SER A 248 -4.65 2.13 -7.50
C SER A 248 -4.96 3.03 -8.69
N MET A 249 -6.02 3.83 -8.55
CA MET A 249 -6.17 5.06 -9.32
C MET A 249 -5.06 6.02 -8.90
N VAL A 250 -4.32 6.55 -9.86
CA VAL A 250 -3.23 7.52 -9.66
C VAL A 250 -3.54 8.90 -10.24
N GLY A 251 -4.49 8.97 -11.16
CA GLY A 251 -4.88 10.21 -11.78
C GLY A 251 -6.35 10.19 -12.20
N ASP A 252 -6.97 11.35 -12.11
CA ASP A 252 -8.33 11.59 -12.58
C ASP A 252 -8.30 12.95 -13.29
N LYS A 253 -8.25 12.92 -14.63
CA LYS A 253 -8.02 14.13 -15.44
C LYS A 253 -9.27 15.00 -15.57
N ASP A 254 -10.43 14.36 -15.50
CA ASP A 254 -11.72 14.98 -15.83
C ASP A 254 -12.67 15.03 -14.62
N GLY A 255 -12.20 14.62 -13.43
CA GLY A 255 -12.95 14.71 -12.18
C GLY A 255 -14.05 13.65 -12.06
N TYR A 256 -13.79 12.43 -12.52
CA TYR A 256 -14.70 11.31 -12.34
C TYR A 256 -14.92 10.95 -10.86
N ALA A 257 -13.86 10.78 -10.07
CA ALA A 257 -13.94 10.23 -8.71
C ALA A 257 -14.44 11.27 -7.68
N GLN A 258 -15.72 11.62 -7.73
CA GLN A 258 -16.36 12.53 -6.78
C GLN A 258 -16.37 11.95 -5.36
N ARG A 259 -16.62 10.64 -5.27
CA ARG A 259 -16.62 9.87 -4.02
C ARG A 259 -15.99 8.50 -4.26
N ALA A 260 -15.23 7.99 -3.28
CA ALA A 260 -14.56 6.70 -3.37
C ALA A 260 -14.62 5.93 -2.06
N TYR A 261 -14.92 4.64 -2.13
CA TYR A 261 -15.11 3.79 -0.95
C TYR A 261 -14.75 2.34 -1.27
N TYR A 262 -14.80 1.50 -0.25
CA TYR A 262 -14.45 0.09 -0.35
C TYR A 262 -15.67 -0.79 -0.11
N LYS A 263 -15.75 -1.94 -0.79
CA LYS A 263 -16.61 -3.09 -0.46
C LYS A 263 -15.70 -4.22 0.02
N ILE A 264 -15.98 -4.76 1.20
CA ILE A 264 -15.29 -5.96 1.70
C ILE A 264 -16.06 -7.18 1.19
N VAL A 265 -15.36 -8.09 0.50
CA VAL A 265 -15.94 -9.33 -0.03
C VAL A 265 -15.31 -10.51 0.70
N ASP A 266 -16.14 -11.40 1.25
CA ASP A 266 -15.75 -12.60 2.01
C ASP A 266 -14.75 -12.38 3.17
N GLY A 267 -14.65 -11.14 3.66
CA GLY A 267 -13.68 -10.75 4.70
C GLY A 267 -12.21 -10.83 4.27
N THR A 268 -11.92 -11.11 3.00
CA THR A 268 -10.55 -11.36 2.51
C THR A 268 -10.17 -10.52 1.31
N LYS A 269 -11.15 -9.97 0.58
CA LYS A 269 -10.93 -9.13 -0.60
C LYS A 269 -11.44 -7.72 -0.34
N LEU A 270 -10.73 -6.73 -0.89
CA LEU A 270 -11.22 -5.36 -0.97
C LEU A 270 -11.54 -5.02 -2.43
N VAL A 271 -12.71 -4.44 -2.66
CA VAL A 271 -13.08 -3.86 -3.95
C VAL A 271 -13.12 -2.35 -3.77
N SER A 272 -12.35 -1.63 -4.58
CA SER A 272 -12.33 -0.18 -4.65
C SER A 272 -13.44 0.28 -5.59
N ILE A 273 -14.24 1.24 -5.15
CA ILE A 273 -15.37 1.80 -5.89
C ILE A 273 -15.13 3.30 -6.07
N LEU A 274 -15.15 3.77 -7.32
CA LEU A 274 -15.09 5.18 -7.68
C LEU A 274 -16.44 5.62 -8.23
N GLU A 275 -17.09 6.55 -7.56
CA GLU A 275 -18.39 7.10 -7.93
C GLU A 275 -18.22 8.37 -8.76
N GLY A 276 -18.81 8.33 -9.96
CA GLY A 276 -18.85 9.36 -10.98
C GLY A 276 -19.83 10.50 -10.66
N PRO A 277 -19.72 11.64 -11.34
CA PRO A 277 -20.73 12.69 -11.26
C PRO A 277 -22.01 12.30 -12.03
N SER A 278 -23.16 12.65 -11.48
CA SER A 278 -24.46 12.50 -12.14
C SER A 278 -24.65 13.56 -13.24
N SER A 279 -24.92 13.16 -14.48
CA SER A 279 -25.20 14.08 -15.60
C SER A 279 -26.15 13.50 -16.64
N SER A 280 -26.84 14.38 -17.34
CA SER A 280 -27.68 14.11 -18.51
C SER A 280 -27.05 14.55 -19.83
N GLN A 281 -25.78 14.97 -19.83
CA GLN A 281 -25.02 15.35 -21.02
C GLN A 281 -23.99 14.29 -21.38
N VAL A 282 -23.43 14.37 -22.59
CA VAL A 282 -22.29 13.55 -23.00
C VAL A 282 -21.13 13.78 -22.03
N GLN A 283 -20.65 12.69 -21.43
CA GLN A 283 -19.53 12.71 -20.50
C GLN A 283 -18.36 11.91 -21.07
N SER A 284 -17.14 12.43 -20.91
CA SER A 284 -15.90 11.71 -21.21
C SER A 284 -14.94 11.89 -20.05
N TYR A 285 -14.52 10.77 -19.46
CA TYR A 285 -13.61 10.75 -18.32
C TYR A 285 -12.40 9.88 -18.60
N ARG A 286 -11.20 10.41 -18.36
CA ARG A 286 -9.95 9.67 -18.38
C ARG A 286 -9.43 9.48 -16.97
N ILE A 287 -9.41 8.21 -16.56
CA ILE A 287 -8.93 7.77 -15.26
C ILE A 287 -7.64 6.98 -15.48
N GLU A 288 -6.60 7.31 -14.72
CA GLU A 288 -5.27 6.72 -14.83
C GLU A 288 -5.04 5.76 -13.66
N PHE A 289 -4.61 4.54 -13.97
CA PHE A 289 -4.37 3.49 -12.99
C PHE A 289 -2.93 2.99 -13.00
N TYR A 290 -2.50 2.53 -11.83
CA TYR A 290 -1.33 1.69 -11.64
C TYR A 290 -1.77 0.31 -11.18
N PHE A 291 -1.41 -0.71 -11.96
CA PHE A 291 -1.62 -2.13 -11.61
C PHE A 291 -0.28 -2.85 -11.76
N GLY A 292 0.49 -2.89 -10.69
CA GLY A 292 1.89 -3.31 -10.78
C GLY A 292 2.55 -3.66 -9.47
N PRO A 293 3.82 -4.09 -9.54
CA PRO A 293 4.61 -4.49 -8.38
C PRO A 293 5.01 -3.30 -7.51
N LYS A 294 5.32 -3.56 -6.25
CA LYS A 294 5.83 -2.58 -5.29
C LYS A 294 7.33 -2.35 -5.45
N GLU A 295 7.73 -1.92 -6.64
CA GLU A 295 9.12 -1.62 -7.00
C GLU A 295 9.34 -0.12 -7.17
N GLU A 296 10.36 0.44 -6.52
CA GLU A 296 10.61 1.90 -6.52
C GLU A 296 10.65 2.51 -7.92
N GLY A 297 11.36 1.88 -8.86
CA GLY A 297 11.43 2.36 -10.25
C GLY A 297 10.10 2.28 -10.99
N ALA A 298 9.34 1.19 -10.79
CA ALA A 298 8.05 0.99 -11.41
C ALA A 298 6.99 1.97 -10.89
N LEU A 299 6.96 2.19 -9.57
CA LEU A 299 6.05 3.13 -8.91
C LEU A 299 6.36 4.57 -9.33
N ALA A 300 7.63 4.99 -9.24
CA ALA A 300 8.05 6.35 -9.55
C ALA A 300 7.89 6.72 -11.04
N ALA A 301 7.97 5.75 -11.94
CA ALA A 301 7.74 5.95 -13.38
C ALA A 301 6.30 6.37 -13.69
N VAL A 302 5.34 6.03 -12.83
CA VAL A 302 3.92 6.35 -13.00
C VAL A 302 3.49 7.48 -12.07
N ASP A 303 3.76 7.35 -10.77
CA ASP A 303 3.46 8.37 -9.77
C ASP A 303 4.32 8.22 -8.49
N VAL A 304 5.13 9.24 -8.19
CA VAL A 304 6.02 9.28 -7.01
C VAL A 304 5.26 9.08 -5.69
N ARG A 305 3.97 9.46 -5.61
CA ARG A 305 3.15 9.29 -4.38
C ARG A 305 2.95 7.83 -4.02
N LEU A 306 3.01 6.92 -5.01
CA LEU A 306 2.91 5.47 -4.78
C LEU A 306 4.07 4.92 -3.96
N GLU A 307 5.24 5.59 -3.91
CA GLU A 307 6.35 5.16 -3.07
C GLU A 307 5.98 5.07 -1.58
N LYS A 308 4.99 5.86 -1.14
CA LYS A 308 4.48 5.80 0.24
C LYS A 308 3.84 4.46 0.61
N THR A 309 3.48 3.65 -0.39
CA THR A 309 2.99 2.27 -0.18
C THR A 309 4.10 1.30 0.21
N LEU A 310 5.37 1.66 -0.03
CA LEU A 310 6.53 0.84 0.32
C LEU A 310 6.69 0.79 1.85
N ASP A 311 6.89 -0.42 2.38
CA ASP A 311 6.88 -0.69 3.82
C ASP A 311 8.05 -0.06 4.60
N TYR A 312 9.01 0.55 3.90
CA TYR A 312 10.13 1.30 4.49
C TYR A 312 9.90 2.82 4.57
N SER A 313 8.69 3.31 4.33
CA SER A 313 8.33 4.73 4.46
C SER A 313 8.22 5.17 5.93
N GLY A 314 9.16 5.98 6.43
CA GLY A 314 9.23 6.46 7.82
C GLY A 314 10.49 7.29 8.13
N LEU A 315 10.78 7.61 9.41
CA LEU A 315 11.96 8.41 9.80
C LEU A 315 13.29 7.78 9.38
N PHE A 316 13.34 6.43 9.31
CA PHE A 316 14.51 5.67 8.85
C PHE A 316 14.50 5.38 7.33
N SER A 317 13.54 5.90 6.57
CA SER A 317 13.41 5.65 5.13
C SER A 317 14.67 6.04 4.36
N ILE A 318 15.33 7.14 4.74
CA ILE A 318 16.58 7.59 4.11
C ILE A 318 17.68 6.55 4.28
N ILE A 319 17.83 5.99 5.49
CA ILE A 319 18.83 4.96 5.80
C ILE A 319 18.48 3.66 5.07
N SER A 320 17.20 3.25 5.08
CA SER A 320 16.74 2.05 4.38
C SER A 320 16.94 2.16 2.87
N LYS A 321 16.59 3.29 2.24
CA LYS A 321 16.81 3.55 0.82
C LYS A 321 18.29 3.52 0.46
N PHE A 322 19.14 4.18 1.26
CA PHE A 322 20.59 4.14 1.06
C PHE A 322 21.14 2.71 1.14
N LEU A 323 20.73 1.97 2.16
CA LEU A 323 21.20 0.59 2.36
C LEU A 323 20.73 -0.35 1.24
N LEU A 324 19.50 -0.17 0.76
CA LEU A 324 18.94 -0.92 -0.36
C LEU A 324 19.66 -0.58 -1.68
N MET A 325 20.02 0.68 -1.89
CA MET A 325 20.84 1.12 -3.03
C MET A 325 22.21 0.42 -3.02
N VAL A 326 22.91 0.40 -1.89
CA VAL A 326 24.19 -0.30 -1.74
C VAL A 326 24.01 -1.80 -1.97
N LEU A 327 22.94 -2.41 -1.45
CA LEU A 327 22.68 -3.83 -1.65
C LEU A 327 22.43 -4.17 -3.12
N LYS A 328 21.61 -3.38 -3.83
CA LYS A 328 21.36 -3.56 -5.27
C LYS A 328 22.65 -3.40 -6.07
N PHE A 329 23.48 -2.42 -5.71
CA PHE A 329 24.81 -2.24 -6.31
C PHE A 329 25.65 -3.50 -6.13
N LEU A 330 25.79 -4.02 -4.90
CA LEU A 330 26.54 -5.26 -4.62
C LEU A 330 25.95 -6.47 -5.36
N ASN A 331 24.63 -6.60 -5.41
CA ASN A 331 23.97 -7.69 -6.13
C ASN A 331 24.21 -7.62 -7.64
N ASN A 332 24.30 -6.43 -8.24
CA ASN A 332 24.59 -6.30 -9.66
C ASN A 332 25.98 -6.89 -10.03
N TYR A 333 26.97 -6.78 -9.13
CA TYR A 333 28.29 -7.39 -9.33
C TYR A 333 28.32 -8.88 -8.98
N LEU A 334 27.70 -9.26 -7.85
CA LEU A 334 27.78 -10.63 -7.31
C LEU A 334 26.75 -11.58 -7.92
N LYS A 335 25.69 -11.04 -8.54
CA LYS A 335 24.52 -11.76 -9.09
C LYS A 335 23.86 -12.73 -8.10
N ASN A 336 24.08 -12.53 -6.81
CA ASN A 336 23.54 -13.34 -5.73
C ASN A 336 23.30 -12.45 -4.52
N TYR A 337 22.03 -12.30 -4.16
CA TYR A 337 21.65 -11.45 -3.05
C TYR A 337 22.12 -11.97 -1.70
N GLY A 338 22.18 -13.29 -1.48
CA GLY A 338 22.73 -13.86 -0.24
C GLY A 338 24.19 -13.45 -0.02
N LEU A 339 25.01 -13.51 -1.07
CA LEU A 339 26.39 -13.03 -1.03
C LEU A 339 26.46 -11.50 -0.87
N ALA A 340 25.59 -10.76 -1.56
CA ALA A 340 25.52 -9.30 -1.43
C ALA A 340 25.17 -8.87 -0.01
N ILE A 341 24.25 -9.58 0.66
CA ILE A 341 23.89 -9.34 2.07
C ILE A 341 25.09 -9.64 2.98
N LEU A 342 25.80 -10.75 2.77
CA LEU A 342 26.99 -11.08 3.57
C LEU A 342 28.07 -10.00 3.44
N VAL A 343 28.36 -9.55 2.22
CA VAL A 343 29.32 -8.46 1.98
C VAL A 343 28.85 -7.15 2.61
N LEU A 344 27.57 -6.82 2.49
CA LEU A 344 27.00 -5.61 3.10
C LEU A 344 27.12 -5.63 4.63
N THR A 345 26.82 -6.76 5.26
CA THR A 345 26.95 -6.90 6.71
C THR A 345 28.41 -6.78 7.18
N LEU A 346 29.37 -7.31 6.41
CA LEU A 346 30.81 -7.12 6.65
C LEU A 346 31.22 -5.65 6.57
N ILE A 347 30.81 -4.93 5.52
CA ILE A 347 31.10 -3.50 5.35
C ILE A 347 30.57 -2.69 6.53
N ILE A 348 29.32 -2.92 6.92
CA ILE A 348 28.71 -2.22 8.05
C ILE A 348 29.44 -2.55 9.35
N ARG A 349 29.81 -3.82 9.56
CA ARG A 349 30.54 -4.22 10.77
C ARG A 349 31.91 -3.57 10.85
N LEU A 350 32.60 -3.40 9.72
CA LEU A 350 33.88 -2.68 9.65
C LEU A 350 33.72 -1.19 9.95
N LEU A 351 32.70 -0.54 9.37
CA LEU A 351 32.40 0.87 9.64
C LEU A 351 32.00 1.11 11.11
N LEU A 352 31.27 0.17 11.72
CA LEU A 352 30.86 0.24 13.11
C LEU A 352 31.91 -0.29 14.10
N MET A 353 33.02 -0.86 13.63
CA MET A 353 34.09 -1.41 14.46
C MET A 353 34.69 -0.38 15.44
N PRO A 354 35.12 0.83 15.02
CA PRO A 354 35.66 1.81 15.97
C PRO A 354 34.62 2.24 17.00
N PHE A 355 33.36 2.32 16.58
CA PHE A 355 32.24 2.66 17.43
C PHE A 355 31.96 1.56 18.47
N SER A 356 32.07 0.29 18.07
CA SER A 356 31.87 -0.88 18.93
C SER A 356 32.97 -0.98 19.99
N ILE A 357 34.23 -0.74 19.62
CA ILE A 357 35.36 -0.73 20.56
C ILE A 357 35.17 0.35 21.64
N GLN A 358 34.65 1.52 21.26
CA GLN A 358 34.31 2.57 22.24
C GLN A 358 33.16 2.15 23.15
N ALA A 359 32.12 1.50 22.61
CA ALA A 359 31.01 0.97 23.40
C ALA A 359 31.47 -0.08 24.43
N ASP A 360 32.41 -0.97 24.07
CA ASP A 360 32.99 -2.00 24.94
C ASP A 360 33.72 -1.40 26.16
N SER A 361 34.45 -0.30 25.95
CA SER A 361 35.09 0.42 27.05
C SER A 361 34.07 0.97 28.06
N GLY A 362 32.89 1.38 27.56
CA GLY A 362 31.75 1.79 28.35
C GLY A 362 31.10 0.63 29.10
N MET A 363 31.07 -0.57 28.52
CA MET A 363 30.55 -1.77 29.18
C MET A 363 31.37 -2.19 30.39
N LYS A 364 32.71 -2.13 30.32
CA LYS A 364 33.58 -2.45 31.47
C LYS A 364 33.27 -1.57 32.68
N LYS A 365 33.12 -0.26 32.47
CA LYS A 365 32.73 0.70 33.53
C LYS A 365 31.34 0.41 34.09
N ARG A 366 30.40 -0.04 33.26
CA ARG A 366 29.06 -0.48 33.72
C ARG A 366 29.12 -1.74 34.56
N THR A 367 29.89 -2.75 34.14
CA THR A 367 30.02 -4.00 34.88
C THR A 367 30.58 -3.76 36.27
N GLU A 368 31.58 -2.87 36.40
CA GLU A 368 32.09 -2.46 37.71
C GLU A 368 31.06 -1.70 38.54
N PHE A 369 30.32 -0.77 37.93
CA PHE A 369 29.26 -0.05 38.59
C PHE A 369 28.13 -0.97 39.07
N GLN A 370 27.71 -1.94 38.25
CA GLN A 370 26.68 -2.92 38.59
C GLN A 370 27.13 -3.82 39.74
N LYS A 371 28.39 -4.29 39.73
CA LYS A 371 28.95 -5.06 40.85
C LYS A 371 28.91 -4.29 42.17
N LYS A 372 29.25 -2.98 42.14
CA LYS A 372 29.18 -2.11 43.32
C LYS A 372 27.73 -1.88 43.78
N LEU A 373 26.81 -1.69 42.84
CA LEU A 373 25.39 -1.64 43.16
C LEU A 373 24.93 -2.92 43.83
N ASP A 374 25.20 -4.09 43.24
CA ASP A 374 24.79 -5.40 43.77
C ASP A 374 25.37 -5.66 45.17
N TYR A 375 26.61 -5.21 45.42
CA TYR A 375 27.21 -5.25 46.75
C TYR A 375 26.42 -4.41 47.78
N ILE A 376 26.09 -3.16 47.45
CA ILE A 376 25.27 -2.28 48.31
C ILE A 376 23.87 -2.89 48.53
N GLN A 377 23.28 -3.47 47.47
CA GLN A 377 21.98 -4.15 47.56
C GLN A 377 22.00 -5.34 48.50
N LYS A 378 23.05 -6.16 48.48
CA LYS A 378 23.21 -7.31 49.38
C LYS A 378 23.51 -6.86 50.82
N LYS A 379 24.34 -5.83 50.99
CA LYS A 379 24.78 -5.34 52.32
C LYS A 379 23.65 -4.66 53.09
N TYR A 380 22.79 -3.90 52.41
CA TYR A 380 21.72 -3.11 53.03
C TYR A 380 20.31 -3.60 52.65
N ALA A 381 20.15 -4.90 52.37
CA ALA A 381 18.87 -5.47 51.94
C ALA A 381 17.72 -5.27 52.96
N GLN A 382 18.05 -5.25 54.25
CA GLN A 382 17.10 -5.12 55.37
C GLN A 382 16.84 -3.65 55.77
N ASP A 383 17.67 -2.70 55.31
CA ASP A 383 17.59 -1.28 55.67
C ASP A 383 17.37 -0.44 54.41
N LYS A 384 16.09 -0.20 54.09
CA LYS A 384 15.67 0.50 52.88
C LYS A 384 16.13 1.95 52.84
N GLU A 385 16.28 2.60 53.99
CA GLU A 385 16.62 4.02 54.07
C GLU A 385 18.11 4.23 53.77
N THR A 386 18.98 3.42 54.40
CA THR A 386 20.42 3.41 54.14
C THR A 386 20.73 2.94 52.72
N LEU A 387 19.99 1.95 52.21
CA LEU A 387 20.09 1.47 50.83
C LEU A 387 19.83 2.59 49.81
N ALA A 388 18.78 3.39 50.01
CA ALA A 388 18.45 4.49 49.09
C ALA A 388 19.53 5.57 49.08
N ARG A 389 20.08 5.90 50.27
CA ARG A 389 21.14 6.89 50.44
C ARG A 389 22.45 6.47 49.77
N GLU A 390 22.90 5.25 50.02
CA GLU A 390 24.14 4.69 49.44
C GLU A 390 24.05 4.53 47.92
N ARG A 391 22.89 4.09 47.41
CA ARG A 391 22.63 4.04 45.96
C ARG A 391 22.72 5.44 45.34
N ALA A 392 22.12 6.45 45.96
CA ALA A 392 22.17 7.83 45.47
C ALA A 392 23.59 8.41 45.50
N GLU A 393 24.38 8.08 46.53
CA GLU A 393 25.77 8.51 46.63
C GLU A 393 26.67 7.84 45.58
N LEU A 394 26.46 6.54 45.31
CA LEU A 394 27.18 5.82 44.26
C LEU A 394 26.90 6.42 42.87
N ILE A 395 25.62 6.72 42.57
CA ILE A 395 25.22 7.37 41.32
C ILE A 395 25.83 8.78 41.21
N LYS A 396 25.90 9.54 42.31
CA LYS A 396 26.50 10.88 42.34
C LYS A 396 28.01 10.86 42.12
N LYS A 397 28.71 9.83 42.61
CA LYS A 397 30.18 9.67 42.46
C LYS A 397 30.59 9.15 41.09
N HIS A 398 29.85 8.21 40.50
CA HIS A 398 30.23 7.55 39.25
C HIS A 398 29.43 8.00 38.01
N GLY A 399 28.40 8.83 38.21
CA GLY A 399 27.44 9.17 37.16
C GLY A 399 26.45 8.04 36.91
N MET A 400 25.27 8.36 36.39
CA MET A 400 24.33 7.33 35.96
C MET A 400 24.90 6.62 34.72
N PRO A 401 24.86 5.28 34.64
CA PRO A 401 25.25 4.59 33.41
C PRO A 401 24.32 5.04 32.28
N GLY A 402 24.86 5.76 31.29
CA GLY A 402 24.07 6.24 30.15
C GLY A 402 23.52 5.09 29.29
N LEU A 403 22.90 5.36 28.15
CA LEU A 403 22.44 4.31 27.23
C LEU A 403 23.51 3.87 26.20
N SER A 404 24.73 4.40 26.29
CA SER A 404 25.82 4.15 25.32
C SER A 404 26.19 2.68 25.01
N GLY A 405 25.78 1.72 25.84
CA GLY A 405 26.06 0.28 25.64
C GLY A 405 25.11 -0.42 24.67
N CYS A 406 23.90 0.10 24.43
CA CYS A 406 22.98 -0.44 23.42
C CYS A 406 23.15 0.25 22.05
N LEU A 407 24.08 1.19 21.94
CA LEU A 407 24.27 1.99 20.73
C LEU A 407 24.72 1.16 19.51
N PRO A 408 25.56 0.10 19.64
CA PRO A 408 25.85 -0.80 18.52
C PRO A 408 24.61 -1.59 18.06
N LEU A 409 23.78 -2.04 19.00
CA LEU A 409 22.54 -2.76 18.70
C LEU A 409 21.50 -1.83 18.02
N LEU A 410 21.38 -0.59 18.48
CA LEU A 410 20.51 0.42 17.89
C LEU A 410 20.91 0.76 16.44
N LEU A 411 22.21 0.78 16.14
CA LEU A 411 22.71 0.96 14.76
C LEU A 411 22.47 -0.26 13.87
N GLN A 412 22.36 -1.46 14.45
CA GLN A 412 22.08 -2.70 13.71
C GLN A 412 20.60 -2.88 13.36
N ILE A 413 19.68 -2.35 14.19
CA ILE A 413 18.23 -2.46 13.97
C ILE A 413 17.79 -1.94 12.58
N PRO A 414 18.21 -0.74 12.11
CA PRO A 414 17.86 -0.26 10.77
C PRO A 414 18.31 -1.20 9.65
N VAL A 415 19.49 -1.82 9.80
CA VAL A 415 20.03 -2.77 8.82
C VAL A 415 19.17 -4.02 8.75
N PHE A 416 18.78 -4.55 9.92
CA PHE A 416 17.89 -5.70 10.00
C PHE A 416 16.49 -5.39 9.45
N ILE A 417 15.94 -4.22 9.74
CA ILE A 417 14.64 -3.77 9.20
C ILE A 417 14.71 -3.66 7.68
N ALA A 418 15.75 -3.03 7.13
CA ALA A 418 15.94 -2.91 5.69
C ALA A 418 16.08 -4.28 5.01
N LEU A 419 16.82 -5.20 5.63
CA LEU A 419 16.99 -6.56 5.14
C LEU A 419 15.67 -7.35 5.19
N SER A 420 14.96 -7.31 6.31
CA SER A 420 13.65 -7.96 6.48
C SER A 420 12.63 -7.40 5.48
N ASN A 421 12.62 -6.09 5.28
CA ASN A 421 11.73 -5.46 4.31
C ASN A 421 12.08 -5.84 2.88
N LEU A 422 13.37 -5.83 2.52
CA LEU A 422 13.82 -6.24 1.19
C LEU A 422 13.43 -7.69 0.89
N LEU A 423 13.73 -8.62 1.81
CA LEU A 423 13.35 -10.03 1.67
C LEU A 423 11.84 -10.22 1.58
N ARG A 424 11.05 -9.38 2.28
CA ARG A 424 9.59 -9.41 2.26
C ARG A 424 8.98 -8.73 1.03
N SER A 425 9.64 -7.74 0.43
CA SER A 425 9.07 -6.91 -0.64
C SER A 425 9.57 -7.31 -2.03
N SER A 426 10.72 -7.98 -2.14
CA SER A 426 11.23 -8.40 -3.44
C SER A 426 10.48 -9.63 -3.94
N ILE A 427 9.66 -9.44 -4.97
CA ILE A 427 9.05 -10.51 -5.76
C ILE A 427 10.15 -11.46 -6.29
N GLU A 428 11.33 -10.93 -6.59
CA GLU A 428 12.51 -11.69 -7.03
C GLU A 428 12.96 -12.78 -6.03
N MET A 429 12.70 -12.63 -4.73
CA MET A 429 13.09 -13.60 -3.68
C MET A 429 12.01 -14.63 -3.37
N TYR A 430 10.79 -14.45 -3.89
CA TYR A 430 9.65 -15.29 -3.51
C TYR A 430 9.85 -16.78 -3.87
N HIS A 431 10.84 -17.11 -4.72
CA HIS A 431 11.23 -18.47 -5.07
C HIS A 431 12.76 -18.71 -5.07
N ALA A 432 13.56 -17.82 -4.48
CA ALA A 432 15.03 -17.90 -4.51
C ALA A 432 15.63 -18.87 -3.47
#